data_AF-A0A094BXX0-F1
#
_entry.id   AF-A0A094BXX0-F1
#
_cell.length_a   1.000
_cell.length_b   1.000
_cell.length_c   1.000
_cell.angle_alpha   90.00
_cell.angle_beta   90.00
_cell.angle_gamma   90.00
#
_symmetry.space_group_name_H-M   'P 1'
#
loop_
_entity.id
_entity.type
_entity.pdbx_description
1 polymer ?
#
loop_
_entity_poly.entity_id
_entity_poly.type
_entity_poly.pdbx_seq_one_letter_code
_entity_poly.pdbx_strand_id
1 'polypeptide(L)'
;MTGLGAGYAAIALRDFSKTQMKNPWSPSNYWRTLASIVDTPPEEASNTQYTVLKAMIENSEQRFLQFYGDVGRHAMFVALVVFPARALEQTVAVKALAVLGDKLRRDVGLQFKQPTPRIGGFSTGRPIWG
;
A
#
# COMPACT_ATOMS: atom_id res chain seq x y z
N MET A 1 -9.25 -15.50 -6.94
CA MET A 1 -8.65 -14.14 -7.04
C MET A 1 -7.22 -14.07 -6.49
N THR A 2 -6.91 -14.73 -5.37
CA THR A 2 -5.55 -14.76 -4.77
C THR A 2 -4.45 -15.18 -5.75
N GLY A 3 -4.61 -16.29 -6.47
CA GLY A 3 -3.61 -16.77 -7.42
C GLY A 3 -3.32 -15.80 -8.57
N LEU A 4 -4.35 -15.06 -9.03
CA LEU A 4 -4.20 -14.04 -10.06
C LEU A 4 -3.44 -12.82 -9.52
N GLY A 5 -3.74 -12.37 -8.29
CA GLY A 5 -3.00 -11.26 -7.66
C GLY A 5 -1.51 -11.59 -7.47
N ALA A 6 -1.20 -12.77 -6.96
CA ALA A 6 0.17 -13.22 -6.78
C ALA A 6 0.90 -13.42 -8.13
N GLY A 7 0.23 -14.01 -9.13
CA GLY A 7 0.78 -14.17 -10.48
C GLY A 7 1.05 -12.84 -11.17
N TYR A 8 0.13 -11.88 -11.03
CA TYR A 8 0.30 -10.53 -11.55
C TYR A 8 1.54 -9.84 -10.94
N ALA A 9 1.70 -9.93 -9.62
CA ALA A 9 2.86 -9.38 -8.93
C ALA A 9 4.17 -10.03 -9.40
N ALA A 10 4.17 -11.36 -9.56
CA ALA A 10 5.33 -12.11 -10.02
C ALA A 10 5.79 -11.70 -11.44
N ILE A 11 4.85 -11.35 -12.33
CA ILE A 11 5.16 -10.89 -13.69
C ILE A 11 5.63 -9.43 -13.67
N ALA A 12 4.89 -8.54 -13.00
CA ALA A 12 5.14 -7.10 -13.04
C ALA A 12 6.41 -6.68 -12.28
N LEU A 13 6.78 -7.41 -11.24
CA LEU A 13 7.99 -7.15 -10.43
C LEU A 13 9.15 -8.07 -10.82
N ARG A 14 9.15 -8.61 -12.04
CA ARG A 14 10.27 -9.40 -12.54
C ARG A 14 11.44 -8.48 -12.89
N ASP A 15 12.62 -8.82 -12.39
CA ASP A 15 13.86 -8.11 -12.69
C ASP A 15 14.45 -8.58 -14.03
N PHE A 16 14.61 -7.63 -14.96
CA PHE A 16 15.23 -7.83 -16.27
C PHE A 16 16.60 -7.15 -16.39
N SER A 17 17.13 -6.56 -15.31
CA SER A 17 18.42 -5.84 -15.29
C SER A 17 19.61 -6.67 -15.75
N LYS A 18 19.52 -8.00 -15.60
CA LYS A 18 20.56 -8.97 -16.00
C LYS A 18 20.37 -9.52 -17.42
N THR A 19 19.42 -8.99 -18.19
CA THR A 19 19.07 -9.50 -19.52
C THR A 19 19.12 -8.38 -20.55
N GLN A 20 19.41 -8.72 -21.81
CA GLN A 20 19.29 -7.78 -22.95
C GLN A 20 17.82 -7.57 -23.38
N MET A 21 16.88 -8.32 -22.78
CA MET A 21 15.46 -8.23 -23.11
C MET A 21 14.83 -7.03 -22.41
N LYS A 22 14.05 -6.24 -23.15
CA LYS A 22 13.20 -5.20 -22.56
C LYS A 22 12.08 -5.87 -21.77
N ASN A 23 11.80 -5.35 -20.57
CA ASN A 23 10.69 -5.85 -19.76
C ASN A 23 9.36 -5.59 -20.49
N PRO A 24 8.60 -6.63 -20.89
CA PRO A 24 7.31 -6.46 -21.57
C PRO A 24 6.21 -5.90 -20.65
N TRP A 25 6.37 -6.05 -19.33
CA TRP A 25 5.41 -5.60 -18.33
C TRP A 25 6.15 -4.96 -17.14
N SER A 26 6.40 -3.66 -17.26
CA SER A 26 7.26 -2.93 -16.31
C SER A 26 6.67 -2.82 -14.89
N PRO A 27 7.51 -2.66 -13.85
CA PRO A 27 7.05 -2.42 -12.48
C PRO A 27 6.10 -1.24 -12.34
N SER A 28 6.16 -0.26 -13.24
CA SER A 28 5.24 0.89 -13.28
C SER A 28 3.77 0.46 -13.39
N ASN A 29 3.48 -0.67 -14.04
CA ASN A 29 2.13 -1.22 -14.10
C ASN A 29 1.70 -1.76 -12.73
N TYR A 30 2.60 -2.41 -11.98
CA TYR A 30 2.32 -2.81 -10.61
C TYR A 30 1.97 -1.60 -9.74
N TRP A 31 2.74 -0.52 -9.82
CA TRP A 31 2.48 0.72 -9.09
C TRP A 31 1.11 1.31 -9.41
N ARG A 32 0.76 1.42 -10.71
CA ARG A 32 -0.55 1.94 -11.13
C ARG A 32 -1.71 1.10 -10.62
N THR A 33 -1.59 -0.23 -10.69
CA THR A 33 -2.64 -1.13 -10.18
C THR A 33 -2.78 -0.98 -8.66
N LEU A 34 -1.67 -0.93 -7.93
CA LEU A 34 -1.69 -0.73 -6.48
C LEU A 34 -2.34 0.61 -6.13
N ALA A 35 -1.94 1.70 -6.78
CA ALA A 35 -2.52 3.03 -6.62
C ALA A 35 -4.04 3.03 -6.90
N SER A 36 -4.45 2.48 -8.04
CA SER A 36 -5.87 2.41 -8.42
C SER A 36 -6.73 1.66 -7.41
N ILE A 37 -6.21 0.60 -6.77
CA ILE A 37 -6.94 -0.13 -5.74
C ILE A 37 -7.06 0.73 -4.46
N VAL A 38 -5.96 1.32 -3.99
CA VAL A 38 -5.97 2.08 -2.72
C VAL A 38 -6.72 3.42 -2.81
N ASP A 39 -6.83 3.98 -4.01
CA ASP A 39 -7.59 5.20 -4.28
C ASP A 39 -9.10 4.96 -4.38
N THR A 40 -9.55 3.69 -4.38
CA THR A 40 -10.99 3.35 -4.44
C THR A 40 -11.74 3.98 -3.25
N PRO A 41 -12.89 4.65 -3.47
CA PRO A 41 -13.73 5.16 -2.38
C PRO A 41 -14.19 4.04 -1.45
N PRO A 42 -14.38 4.29 -0.13
CA PRO A 42 -14.80 3.25 0.82
C PRO A 42 -16.13 2.57 0.46
N GLU A 43 -17.03 3.30 -0.21
CA GLU A 43 -18.35 2.85 -0.65
C GLU A 43 -18.28 1.86 -1.83
N GLU A 44 -17.23 1.96 -2.65
CA GLU A 44 -17.00 1.08 -3.81
C GLU A 44 -15.99 -0.03 -3.50
N ALA A 45 -15.38 0.00 -2.32
CA ALA A 45 -14.34 -0.94 -1.92
C ALA A 45 -14.95 -2.32 -1.61
N SER A 46 -14.56 -3.34 -2.37
CA SER A 46 -15.08 -4.71 -2.20
C SER A 46 -14.09 -5.64 -1.49
N ASN A 47 -14.61 -6.68 -0.81
CA ASN A 47 -13.80 -7.75 -0.20
C ASN A 47 -12.80 -8.40 -1.18
N THR A 48 -13.15 -8.43 -2.46
CA THR A 48 -12.29 -8.94 -3.54
C THR A 48 -11.05 -8.09 -3.71
N GLN A 49 -11.16 -6.76 -3.68
CA GLN A 49 -10.02 -5.85 -3.82
C GLN A 49 -9.04 -6.02 -2.65
N TYR A 50 -9.52 -6.13 -1.42
CA TYR A 50 -8.67 -6.41 -0.26
C TYR A 50 -7.93 -7.75 -0.38
N THR A 51 -8.63 -8.78 -0.85
CA THR A 51 -8.04 -10.12 -1.06
C THR A 51 -6.98 -10.11 -2.15
N VAL A 52 -7.24 -9.42 -3.27
CA VAL A 52 -6.29 -9.29 -4.38
C VAL A 52 -5.08 -8.46 -3.94
N LEU A 53 -5.29 -7.34 -3.26
CA LEU A 53 -4.22 -6.46 -2.78
C LEU A 53 -3.30 -7.20 -1.81
N LYS A 54 -3.87 -7.98 -0.87
CA LYS A 54 -3.10 -8.86 0.01
C LYS A 54 -2.22 -9.82 -0.80
N ALA A 55 -2.81 -10.51 -1.77
CA ALA A 55 -2.11 -11.50 -2.59
C ALA A 55 -1.03 -10.90 -3.50
N MET A 56 -1.21 -9.65 -3.95
CA MET A 56 -0.21 -8.93 -4.74
C MET A 56 1.02 -8.58 -3.90
N ILE A 57 0.81 -8.18 -2.64
CA ILE A 57 1.89 -7.73 -1.76
C ILE A 57 2.61 -8.91 -1.11
N GLU A 58 1.86 -9.92 -0.67
CA GLU A 58 2.37 -11.09 0.04
C GLU A 58 3.40 -11.87 -0.81
N ASN A 59 4.63 -11.98 -0.31
CA ASN A 59 5.82 -12.59 -0.95
C ASN A 59 6.43 -11.80 -2.13
N SER A 60 5.95 -10.59 -2.39
CA SER A 60 6.49 -9.69 -3.43
C SER A 60 7.02 -8.38 -2.85
N GLU A 61 6.94 -8.20 -1.53
CA GLU A 61 7.32 -7.00 -0.80
C GLU A 61 8.77 -6.58 -1.07
N GLN A 62 9.71 -7.51 -0.99
CA GLN A 62 11.13 -7.22 -1.12
C GLN A 62 11.46 -6.72 -2.52
N ARG A 63 10.88 -7.33 -3.56
CA ARG A 63 11.07 -6.90 -4.95
C ARG A 63 10.47 -5.52 -5.19
N PHE A 64 9.27 -5.28 -4.67
CA PHE A 64 8.66 -3.96 -4.77
C PHE A 64 9.54 -2.88 -4.13
N LEU A 65 10.09 -3.14 -2.94
CA LEU A 65 11.02 -2.22 -2.29
C LEU A 65 12.37 -2.08 -3.00
N GLN A 66 12.84 -3.11 -3.71
CA GLN A 66 14.05 -3.00 -4.54
C GLN A 66 13.85 -2.03 -5.71
N PHE A 67 12.66 -2.01 -6.33
CA PHE A 67 12.36 -1.08 -7.42
C PHE A 67 12.05 0.35 -6.95
N TYR A 68 11.36 0.49 -5.81
CA TYR A 68 10.78 1.78 -5.40
C TYR A 68 11.36 2.36 -4.10
N GLY A 69 12.23 1.64 -3.39
CA GLY A 69 12.88 2.13 -2.17
C GLY A 69 11.90 2.74 -1.16
N ASP A 70 12.19 3.97 -0.73
CA ASP A 70 11.42 4.68 0.30
C ASP A 70 10.00 5.07 -0.15
N VAL A 71 9.79 5.41 -1.43
CA VAL A 71 8.43 5.68 -1.93
C VAL A 71 7.60 4.41 -1.97
N GLY A 72 8.24 3.26 -2.21
CA GLY A 72 7.61 1.94 -2.08
C GLY A 72 7.15 1.65 -0.65
N ARG A 73 7.94 2.01 0.36
CA ARG A 73 7.54 1.87 1.77
C ARG A 73 6.31 2.70 2.11
N HIS A 74 6.23 3.93 1.60
CA HIS A 74 5.05 4.79 1.79
C HIS A 74 3.82 4.22 1.06
N ALA A 75 3.98 3.70 -0.15
CA ALA A 75 2.88 3.04 -0.85
C ALA A 75 2.36 1.80 -0.09
N MET A 76 3.26 1.01 0.50
CA MET A 76 2.87 -0.11 1.38
C MET A 76 2.12 0.36 2.62
N PHE A 77 2.52 1.48 3.23
CA PHE A 77 1.77 2.07 4.35
C PHE A 77 0.33 2.37 3.98
N VAL A 78 0.14 3.05 2.84
CA VAL A 78 -1.19 3.44 2.37
C VAL A 78 -2.00 2.18 2.10
N ALA A 79 -1.43 1.18 1.42
CA ALA A 79 -2.11 -0.07 1.08
C ALA A 79 -2.48 -0.94 2.28
N LEU A 80 -1.60 -1.04 3.28
CA LEU A 80 -1.73 -2.03 4.37
C LEU A 80 -2.29 -1.43 5.67
N VAL A 81 -2.28 -0.10 5.82
CA VAL A 81 -2.73 0.58 7.04
C VAL A 81 -3.86 1.55 6.72
N VAL A 82 -3.64 2.52 5.83
CA VAL A 82 -4.62 3.58 5.58
C VAL A 82 -5.87 3.03 4.88
N PHE A 83 -5.67 2.21 3.84
CA PHE A 83 -6.75 1.65 3.05
C PHE A 83 -7.70 0.73 3.87
N PRO A 84 -7.23 -0.29 4.60
CA PRO A 84 -8.11 -1.11 5.45
C PRO A 84 -8.73 -0.33 6.62
N ALA A 85 -8.08 0.72 7.13
CA ALA A 85 -8.65 1.57 8.17
C ALA A 85 -9.82 2.44 7.67
N ARG A 86 -9.88 2.73 6.36
CA ARG A 86 -10.98 3.45 5.71
C ARG A 86 -12.20 2.57 5.41
N ALA A 87 -12.09 1.25 5.55
CA ALA A 87 -13.18 0.33 5.22
C ALA A 87 -14.40 0.57 6.13
N LEU A 88 -15.59 0.66 5.52
CA LEU A 88 -16.86 0.84 6.25
C LEU A 88 -17.18 -0.37 7.14
N GLU A 89 -16.84 -1.58 6.67
CA GLU A 89 -17.02 -2.82 7.41
C GLU A 89 -15.67 -3.55 7.60
N GLN A 90 -15.42 -4.00 8.83
CA GLN A 90 -14.21 -4.72 9.19
C GLN A 90 -14.37 -6.23 8.94
N THR A 91 -14.47 -6.58 7.66
CA THR A 91 -14.63 -7.97 7.20
C THR A 91 -13.35 -8.79 7.39
N VAL A 92 -13.45 -10.12 7.18
CA VAL A 92 -12.29 -11.03 7.27
C VAL A 92 -11.19 -10.62 6.27
N ALA A 93 -11.55 -10.19 5.07
CA ALA A 93 -10.58 -9.78 4.04
C ALA A 93 -9.83 -8.51 4.44
N VAL A 94 -10.54 -7.51 4.99
CA VAL A 94 -9.95 -6.26 5.50
C VAL A 94 -8.98 -6.56 6.64
N LYS A 95 -9.41 -7.38 7.62
CA LYS A 95 -8.57 -7.78 8.74
C LYS A 95 -7.33 -8.57 8.29
N ALA A 96 -7.47 -9.47 7.32
CA ALA A 96 -6.35 -10.23 6.78
C ALA A 96 -5.30 -9.33 6.13
N LEU A 97 -5.72 -8.23 5.48
CA LEU A 97 -4.80 -7.24 4.92
C LEU A 97 -4.10 -6.44 6.04
N ALA A 98 -4.82 -6.03 7.08
CA ALA A 98 -4.22 -5.34 8.23
C ALA A 98 -3.18 -6.22 8.96
N VAL A 99 -3.48 -7.51 9.13
CA VAL A 99 -2.54 -8.50 9.71
C VAL A 99 -1.26 -8.62 8.87
N LEU A 100 -1.37 -8.57 7.54
CA LEU A 100 -0.19 -8.52 6.65
C LEU A 100 0.61 -7.24 6.90
N GLY A 101 -0.06 -6.09 7.08
CA GLY A 101 0.58 -4.83 7.47
C GLY A 101 1.38 -4.95 8.77
N ASP A 102 0.80 -5.57 9.80
CA ASP A 102 1.48 -5.79 11.07
C ASP A 102 2.69 -6.72 10.96
N LYS A 103 2.59 -7.76 10.12
CA LYS A 103 3.71 -8.65 9.81
C LYS A 103 4.85 -7.87 9.14
N LEU A 104 4.56 -7.15 8.06
CA LEU A 104 5.57 -6.43 7.28
C LEU A 104 6.18 -5.24 8.04
N ARG A 105 5.45 -4.65 8.99
CA ARG A 105 6.02 -3.65 9.90
C ARG A 105 7.17 -4.21 10.73
N ARG A 106 7.07 -5.46 11.18
CA ARG A 106 8.14 -6.14 11.92
C ARG A 106 9.27 -6.59 11.00
N ASP A 107 8.93 -7.20 9.87
CA ASP A 107 9.90 -7.90 9.02
C ASP A 107 10.74 -6.94 8.16
N VAL A 108 10.12 -5.86 7.65
CA VAL A 108 10.75 -4.97 6.65
C VAL A 108 11.06 -3.59 7.20
N GLY A 109 10.89 -3.39 8.51
CA GLY A 109 11.18 -2.13 9.18
C GLY A 109 10.37 -0.98 8.61
N LEU A 110 9.09 -1.21 8.30
CA LEU A 110 8.19 -0.15 7.88
C LEU A 110 7.91 0.79 9.08
N GLN A 111 8.90 1.63 9.40
CA GLN A 111 8.77 2.68 10.39
C GLN A 111 7.94 3.81 9.76
N PHE A 112 6.63 3.67 9.88
CA PHE A 112 5.72 4.71 9.49
C PHE A 112 5.82 5.82 10.53
N LYS A 113 6.49 6.92 10.17
CA LYS A 113 6.34 8.15 10.94
C LYS A 113 4.87 8.52 10.80
N GLN A 114 4.06 8.27 11.83
CA GLN A 114 2.68 8.74 11.87
C GLN A 114 2.74 10.23 11.50
N PRO A 115 1.84 10.74 10.63
CA PRO A 115 1.72 12.18 10.47
C PRO A 115 1.47 12.71 11.88
N THR A 116 2.43 13.47 12.40
CA THR A 116 2.34 14.05 13.75
C THR A 116 0.96 14.67 13.85
N PRO A 117 0.11 14.27 14.82
CA PRO A 117 -1.15 14.94 15.00
C PRO A 117 -0.81 16.42 15.18
N ARG A 118 -1.31 17.28 14.28
CA ARG A 118 -1.21 18.73 14.48
C ARG A 118 -2.13 19.05 15.66
N ILE A 119 -1.65 18.82 16.87
CA ILE A 119 -2.24 19.32 18.09
C ILE A 119 -1.92 20.81 18.11
N GLY A 120 -2.83 21.59 17.56
CA GLY A 120 -2.83 23.05 17.53
C GLY A 120 -4.15 23.42 16.86
N GLY A 121 -5.24 23.48 17.60
CA GLY A 121 -5.46 24.49 18.63
C GLY A 121 -6.33 25.56 17.98
N PHE A 122 -7.65 25.37 18.03
CA PHE A 122 -8.61 26.42 17.71
C PHE A 122 -8.50 27.49 18.80
N SER A 123 -7.55 28.41 18.65
CA SER A 123 -7.50 29.65 19.42
C SER A 123 -8.33 30.68 18.68
N THR A 124 -9.61 30.77 19.03
CA THR A 124 -10.43 31.96 18.85
C THR A 124 -9.87 33.08 19.73
N GLY A 125 -8.89 33.83 19.21
CA GLY A 125 -8.31 34.99 19.89
C GLY A 125 -7.85 36.01 18.86
N ARG A 126 -8.48 37.19 18.87
CA ARG A 126 -8.25 38.28 17.91
C ARG A 126 -6.78 38.76 17.96
N PRO A 127 -6.20 39.20 16.83
CA PRO A 127 -4.94 39.93 16.86
C PRO A 127 -5.18 41.35 17.39
N ILE A 128 -4.56 41.66 18.53
CA ILE A 128 -4.28 43.03 18.97
C ILE A 128 -2.91 43.42 18.41
N TRP A 129 -2.86 44.50 17.66
CA TRP A 129 -1.63 45.12 17.19
C TRP A 129 -0.83 45.71 18.36
N GLY A 130 0.49 45.54 18.32
CA GLY A 130 1.48 46.21 19.14
C GLY A 130 2.82 46.17 18.41
#